data_AF-A0ABD1M3J3-F1
#
_entry.id   AF-A0ABD1M3J3-F1
#
_cell.length_a   1.000
_cell.length_b   1.000
_cell.length_c   1.000
_cell.angle_alpha   90.00
_cell.angle_beta   90.00
_cell.angle_gamma   90.00
#
_symmetry.space_group_name_H-M   'P 1'
#
loop_
_entity.id
_entity.type
_entity.pdbx_description
1 polymer ?
#
loop_
_entity_poly.entity_id
_entity_poly.type
_entity_poly.pdbx_seq_one_letter_code
_entity_poly.pdbx_strand_id
1 'polypeptide(L)'
;MAGRNDKAIVDAFQALAHTLGQNRAADRVAHAPSWLERFQRHSPPKFKGEYDPDVTMRWMTEVEKIFAAMECPLIQRVNLATFLLVDDAHFWWEGARQRMVDARVPMNWDNFKRTFLEKYFPEDVRSMKEVEFLELKQGDNTVAEYAAKFDELVRYCLHYQGEAGERAKCIKFVNGLRPDVKIFINYQ
;
A
#
# COMPACT_ATOMS: atom_id res chain seq x y z
N MET A 1 -27.21 -58.78 -27.44
CA MET A 1 -26.89 -58.38 -26.05
C MET A 1 -25.67 -57.43 -26.05
N ALA A 2 -25.76 -56.23 -26.65
CA ALA A 2 -24.60 -55.33 -26.80
C ALA A 2 -24.68 -54.02 -25.99
N GLY A 3 -25.87 -53.51 -25.66
CA GLY A 3 -26.01 -52.16 -25.09
C GLY A 3 -25.73 -51.99 -23.59
N ARG A 4 -25.50 -53.07 -22.82
CA ARG A 4 -25.29 -52.98 -21.36
C ARG A 4 -23.83 -52.71 -20.98
N ASN A 5 -22.89 -53.14 -21.83
CA ASN A 5 -21.46 -52.95 -21.59
C ASN A 5 -21.00 -51.54 -21.97
N ASP A 6 -21.54 -50.97 -23.05
CA ASP A 6 -21.16 -49.63 -23.51
C ASP A 6 -21.52 -48.55 -22.47
N LYS A 7 -22.70 -48.66 -21.86
CA LYS A 7 -23.13 -47.72 -20.81
C LYS A 7 -22.25 -47.81 -19.57
N ALA A 8 -21.90 -49.01 -19.13
CA ALA A 8 -21.03 -49.21 -17.97
C ALA A 8 -19.62 -48.63 -18.21
N ILE A 9 -19.11 -48.71 -19.44
CA ILE A 9 -17.82 -48.13 -19.82
C ILE A 9 -17.89 -46.60 -19.78
N VAL A 10 -18.96 -46.00 -20.33
CA VAL A 10 -19.15 -44.53 -20.32
C VAL A 10 -19.26 -44.00 -18.89
N ASP A 11 -20.04 -44.68 -18.03
CA ASP A 11 -20.23 -44.28 -16.64
C ASP A 11 -18.88 -44.35 -15.86
N ALA A 12 -18.06 -45.38 -16.13
CA ALA A 12 -16.73 -45.51 -15.54
C ALA A 12 -15.78 -44.39 -15.97
N PHE A 13 -15.79 -43.99 -17.25
CA PHE A 13 -14.98 -42.88 -17.73
C PHE A 13 -15.41 -41.53 -17.13
N GLN A 14 -16.71 -41.30 -16.95
CA GLN A 14 -17.23 -40.09 -16.30
C GLN A 14 -16.84 -40.04 -14.82
N ALA A 15 -16.94 -41.16 -14.11
CA ALA A 15 -16.50 -41.26 -12.72
C ALA A 15 -14.99 -40.97 -12.59
N LEU A 16 -14.17 -41.55 -13.47
CA LEU A 16 -12.72 -41.32 -13.48
C LEU A 16 -12.38 -39.85 -13.77
N ALA A 17 -13.06 -39.23 -14.74
CA ALA A 17 -12.89 -37.82 -15.07
C ALA A 17 -13.27 -36.90 -13.90
N HIS A 18 -14.34 -37.24 -13.18
CA HIS A 18 -14.78 -36.50 -11.99
C HIS A 18 -13.77 -36.64 -10.84
N THR A 19 -13.27 -37.84 -10.55
CA THR A 19 -12.27 -38.08 -9.50
C THR A 19 -10.93 -37.39 -9.83
N LEU A 20 -10.48 -37.46 -11.08
CA LEU A 20 -9.27 -36.75 -11.52
C LEU A 20 -9.43 -35.23 -11.47
N GLY A 21 -10.62 -34.70 -11.78
CA GLY A 21 -10.96 -33.29 -11.65
C GLY A 21 -11.01 -32.80 -10.21
N GLN A 22 -11.61 -33.58 -9.31
CA GLN A 22 -11.67 -33.29 -7.87
C GLN A 22 -10.30 -33.34 -7.20
N ASN A 23 -9.44 -34.30 -7.55
CA ASN A 23 -8.07 -34.38 -7.03
C ASN A 23 -7.22 -33.21 -7.52
N ARG A 24 -7.36 -32.80 -8.81
CA ARG A 24 -6.69 -31.59 -9.33
C ARG A 24 -7.18 -30.30 -8.68
N ALA A 25 -8.46 -30.20 -8.32
CA ALA A 25 -9.01 -29.05 -7.62
C ALA A 25 -8.57 -29.02 -6.16
N ALA A 26 -8.55 -30.17 -5.47
CA ALA A 26 -8.07 -30.31 -4.11
C ALA A 26 -6.57 -29.99 -3.99
N ASP A 27 -5.74 -30.46 -4.93
CA ASP A 27 -4.30 -30.12 -4.98
C ASP A 27 -4.06 -28.62 -5.21
N ARG A 28 -4.87 -27.98 -6.07
CA ARG A 28 -4.79 -26.53 -6.33
C ARG A 28 -5.20 -25.68 -5.12
N VAL A 29 -6.12 -26.17 -4.28
CA VAL A 29 -6.53 -25.51 -3.03
C VAL A 29 -5.52 -25.79 -1.91
N ALA A 30 -4.89 -26.97 -1.89
CA ALA A 30 -3.88 -27.34 -0.90
C ALA A 30 -2.51 -26.65 -1.10
N HIS A 31 -2.22 -26.11 -2.29
CA HIS A 31 -0.92 -25.51 -2.64
C HIS A 31 -0.96 -24.02 -2.99
N ALA A 32 -2.06 -23.30 -2.74
CA ALA A 32 -2.00 -21.84 -2.78
C ALA A 32 -1.19 -21.37 -1.56
N PRO A 33 0.02 -20.79 -1.74
CA PRO A 33 0.82 -20.36 -0.60
C PRO A 33 0.02 -19.33 0.20
N SER A 34 -0.02 -19.46 1.52
CA SER A 34 -0.69 -18.48 2.37
C SER A 34 -0.13 -17.09 2.04
N TRP A 35 -1.00 -16.12 1.77
CA TRP A 35 -0.57 -14.74 1.53
C TRP A 35 0.29 -14.22 2.67
N LEU A 36 0.04 -14.68 3.90
CA LEU A 36 0.85 -14.39 5.07
C LEU A 36 2.27 -14.98 4.98
N GLU A 37 2.43 -16.23 4.55
CA GLU A 37 3.75 -16.86 4.40
C GLU A 37 4.58 -16.18 3.33
N ARG A 38 3.96 -15.84 2.19
CA ARG A 38 4.62 -15.07 1.13
C ARG A 38 5.04 -13.70 1.65
N PHE A 39 4.15 -13.01 2.37
CA PHE A 39 4.42 -11.70 2.95
C PHE A 39 5.58 -11.76 3.94
N GLN A 40 5.58 -12.72 4.86
CA GLN A 40 6.64 -12.91 5.86
C GLN A 40 8.01 -13.23 5.24
N ARG A 41 8.06 -13.88 4.09
CA ARG A 41 9.33 -14.15 3.37
C ARG A 41 10.08 -12.89 2.98
N HIS A 42 9.38 -11.77 2.81
CA HIS A 42 9.99 -10.47 2.55
C HIS A 42 10.49 -9.76 3.82
N SER A 43 10.37 -10.39 5.00
CA SER A 43 10.76 -9.84 6.29
C SER A 43 10.18 -8.43 6.54
N PRO A 44 8.85 -8.27 6.44
CA PRO A 44 8.21 -6.97 6.60
C PRO A 44 8.51 -6.37 7.99
N PRO A 45 8.75 -5.04 8.08
CA PRO A 45 9.04 -4.41 9.34
C PRO A 45 7.79 -4.41 10.24
N LYS A 46 7.98 -4.64 11.54
CA LYS A 46 6.95 -4.45 12.55
C LYS A 46 6.81 -2.96 12.89
N PHE A 47 5.63 -2.55 13.34
CA PHE A 47 5.39 -1.19 13.82
C PHE A 47 4.84 -1.23 15.24
N LYS A 48 5.51 -0.52 16.15
CA LYS A 48 5.18 -0.57 17.59
C LYS A 48 4.25 0.56 18.01
N GLY A 49 4.21 1.64 17.24
CA GLY A 49 3.39 2.81 17.54
C GLY A 49 4.20 4.08 17.78
N GLU A 50 5.38 4.18 17.17
CA GLU A 50 6.26 5.33 17.27
C GLU A 50 5.58 6.61 16.73
N TYR A 51 5.62 7.70 17.51
CA TYR A 51 5.09 9.01 17.12
C TYR A 51 6.12 9.83 16.31
N ASP A 52 6.77 9.17 15.36
CA ASP A 52 7.73 9.77 14.43
C ASP A 52 7.17 9.65 13.00
N PRO A 53 6.92 10.78 12.31
CA PRO A 53 6.42 10.78 10.93
C PRO A 53 7.30 10.01 9.95
N ASP A 54 8.61 10.03 10.13
CA ASP A 54 9.57 9.40 9.23
C ASP A 54 9.55 7.90 9.42
N VAL A 55 9.46 7.43 10.67
CA VAL A 55 9.27 6.00 10.98
C VAL A 55 7.93 5.52 10.43
N THR A 56 6.86 6.28 10.66
CA THR A 56 5.50 5.95 10.20
C THR A 56 5.43 5.85 8.67
N MET A 57 5.94 6.87 7.96
CA MET A 57 5.93 6.91 6.50
C MET A 57 6.85 5.86 5.87
N ARG A 58 8.04 5.61 6.45
CA ARG A 58 8.91 4.52 6.00
C ARG A 58 8.24 3.16 6.16
N TRP A 59 7.62 2.90 7.31
CA TRP A 59 6.92 1.64 7.53
C TRP A 59 5.81 1.43 6.49
N MET A 60 4.98 2.44 6.25
CA MET A 60 3.92 2.39 5.23
C MET A 60 4.50 2.10 3.83
N THR A 61 5.57 2.80 3.47
CA THR A 61 6.23 2.65 2.16
C THR A 61 6.79 1.24 1.97
N GLU A 62 7.47 0.68 2.98
CA GLU A 62 8.02 -0.67 2.90
C GLU A 62 6.93 -1.74 2.79
N VAL A 63 5.82 -1.58 3.52
CA VAL A 63 4.66 -2.48 3.41
C VAL A 63 4.03 -2.41 2.02
N GLU A 64 3.82 -1.22 1.46
CA GLU A 64 3.28 -1.05 0.10
C GLU A 64 4.22 -1.60 -0.98
N LYS A 65 5.54 -1.45 -0.83
CA LYS A 65 6.54 -2.06 -1.72
C LYS A 65 6.42 -3.58 -1.72
N ILE A 66 6.28 -4.22 -0.56
CA ILE A 66 6.11 -5.67 -0.47
C ILE A 66 4.79 -6.09 -1.13
N PHE A 67 3.70 -5.36 -0.88
CA PHE A 67 2.42 -5.63 -1.54
C PHE A 67 2.51 -5.56 -3.06
N ALA A 68 3.24 -4.57 -3.60
CA ALA A 68 3.48 -4.48 -5.03
C ALA A 68 4.32 -5.66 -5.54
N ALA A 69 5.44 -5.96 -4.88
CA ALA A 69 6.36 -7.03 -5.29
C ALA A 69 5.72 -8.43 -5.30
N MET A 70 4.77 -8.68 -4.39
CA MET A 70 4.09 -9.97 -4.30
C MET A 70 2.75 -10.01 -5.06
N GLU A 71 2.35 -8.91 -5.70
CA GLU A 71 1.03 -8.71 -6.33
C GLU A 71 -0.14 -8.99 -5.36
N CYS A 72 -0.05 -8.41 -4.17
CA CYS A 72 -1.00 -8.63 -3.08
C CYS A 72 -2.41 -8.11 -3.45
N PRO A 73 -3.45 -8.96 -3.40
CA PRO A 73 -4.84 -8.56 -3.62
C PRO A 73 -5.29 -7.49 -2.64
N LEU A 74 -6.06 -6.51 -3.10
CA LEU A 74 -6.54 -5.39 -2.28
C LEU A 74 -7.23 -5.86 -0.99
N ILE A 75 -8.02 -6.94 -1.06
CA ILE A 75 -8.74 -7.52 0.08
C ILE A 75 -7.83 -8.10 1.16
N GLN A 76 -6.58 -8.44 0.84
CA GLN A 76 -5.62 -9.02 1.79
C GLN A 76 -4.76 -7.96 2.47
N ARG A 77 -4.63 -6.76 1.89
CA ARG A 77 -3.66 -5.74 2.35
C ARG A 77 -3.87 -5.31 3.80
N VAL A 78 -5.11 -5.06 4.22
CA VAL A 78 -5.38 -4.64 5.60
C VAL A 78 -5.01 -5.76 6.57
N ASN A 79 -5.44 -6.99 6.31
CA ASN A 79 -5.14 -8.13 7.18
C ASN A 79 -3.62 -8.31 7.37
N LEU A 80 -2.87 -8.30 6.27
CA LEU A 80 -1.41 -8.45 6.29
C LEU A 80 -0.70 -7.28 6.98
N ALA A 81 -1.11 -6.04 6.74
CA ALA A 81 -0.52 -4.88 7.39
C ALA A 81 -0.79 -4.88 8.90
N THR A 82 -2.03 -5.20 9.31
CA THR A 82 -2.43 -5.22 10.72
C THR A 82 -1.76 -6.34 11.51
N PHE A 83 -1.31 -7.41 10.84
CA PHE A 83 -0.47 -8.45 11.43
C PHE A 83 0.91 -7.92 11.88
N LEU A 84 1.41 -6.83 11.29
CA LEU A 84 2.70 -6.23 11.63
C LEU A 84 2.60 -5.17 12.74
N LEU A 85 1.39 -4.73 13.07
CA LEU A 85 1.17 -3.85 14.21
C LEU A 85 1.36 -4.69 15.48
N VAL A 86 2.28 -4.26 16.32
CA VAL A 86 2.61 -4.92 17.58
C VAL A 86 2.55 -3.91 18.72
N ASP A 87 2.58 -4.39 19.95
CA ASP A 87 2.58 -3.56 21.16
C ASP A 87 1.44 -2.50 21.12
N ASP A 88 1.75 -1.24 21.40
CA ASP A 88 0.77 -0.14 21.47
C ASP A 88 -0.02 0.02 20.16
N ALA A 89 0.63 -0.20 19.01
CA ALA A 89 -0.03 -0.09 17.71
C ALA A 89 -1.10 -1.17 17.49
N HIS A 90 -0.88 -2.38 18.00
CA HIS A 90 -1.87 -3.44 17.96
C HIS A 90 -3.10 -3.08 18.80
N PHE A 91 -2.89 -2.67 20.05
CA PHE A 91 -3.98 -2.29 20.96
C PHE A 91 -4.81 -1.13 20.43
N TRP A 92 -4.14 -0.11 19.87
CA TRP A 92 -4.84 1.00 19.24
C TRP A 92 -5.68 0.55 18.04
N TRP A 93 -5.14 -0.32 17.18
CA TRP A 93 -5.83 -0.76 15.97
C TRP A 93 -7.09 -1.54 16.27
N GLU A 94 -7.10 -2.40 17.30
CA GLU A 94 -8.33 -3.12 17.70
C GLU A 94 -9.48 -2.15 18.00
N GLY A 95 -9.21 -1.07 18.74
CA GLY A 95 -10.20 -0.04 19.03
C GLY A 95 -10.59 0.79 17.80
N ALA A 96 -9.63 1.12 16.93
CA ALA A 96 -9.90 1.85 15.69
C ALA A 96 -10.76 1.02 14.73
N ARG A 97 -10.46 -0.28 14.59
CA ARG A 97 -11.21 -1.23 13.77
C ARG A 97 -12.67 -1.30 14.23
N GLN A 98 -12.91 -1.37 15.54
CA GLN A 98 -14.29 -1.38 16.06
C GLN A 98 -15.04 -0.10 15.71
N ARG A 99 -14.42 1.08 15.89
CA ARG A 99 -15.04 2.36 15.51
C ARG A 99 -15.37 2.43 14.01
N MET A 100 -14.50 1.89 13.16
CA MET A 100 -14.75 1.84 11.71
C MET A 100 -15.95 0.94 11.38
N VAL A 101 -16.07 -0.21 12.04
CA VAL A 101 -17.21 -1.13 11.88
C VAL A 101 -18.50 -0.44 12.32
N ASP A 102 -18.51 0.20 13.49
CA ASP A 102 -19.68 0.90 14.03
C ASP A 102 -20.11 2.07 13.12
N ALA A 103 -19.13 2.79 12.57
CA ALA A 103 -19.35 3.87 11.59
C ALA A 103 -19.64 3.39 10.16
N ARG A 104 -19.70 2.07 9.93
CA ARG A 104 -19.89 1.45 8.60
C ARG A 104 -18.87 1.91 7.55
N VAL A 105 -17.65 2.23 8.00
CA VAL A 105 -16.53 2.56 7.11
C VAL A 105 -15.96 1.25 6.53
N PRO A 106 -15.87 1.10 5.20
CA PRO A 106 -15.34 -0.12 4.59
C PRO A 106 -13.91 -0.44 5.05
N MET A 107 -13.66 -1.70 5.40
CA MET A 107 -12.32 -2.19 5.75
C MET A 107 -11.47 -2.41 4.50
N ASN A 108 -10.98 -1.32 3.92
CA ASN A 108 -10.12 -1.34 2.74
C ASN A 108 -8.79 -0.62 3.04
N TRP A 109 -7.84 -0.76 2.12
CA TRP A 109 -6.49 -0.22 2.30
C TRP A 109 -6.47 1.30 2.48
N ASP A 110 -7.26 2.04 1.71
CA ASP A 110 -7.27 3.50 1.76
C ASP A 110 -7.83 4.02 3.10
N ASN A 111 -8.88 3.40 3.61
CA ASN A 111 -9.42 3.74 4.93
C ASN A 111 -8.46 3.36 6.06
N PHE A 112 -7.79 2.21 5.96
CA PHE A 112 -6.72 1.85 6.90
C PHE A 112 -5.61 2.90 6.89
N LYS A 113 -5.09 3.28 5.72
CA LYS A 113 -4.04 4.30 5.58
C LYS A 113 -4.45 5.62 6.20
N ARG A 114 -5.66 6.09 5.91
CA ARG A 114 -6.19 7.33 6.49
C ARG A 114 -6.20 7.27 8.01
N THR A 115 -6.83 6.25 8.59
CA THR A 115 -6.94 6.11 10.06
C THR A 115 -5.58 5.90 10.73
N PHE A 116 -4.67 5.16 10.08
CA PHE A 116 -3.30 4.95 10.56
C PHE A 116 -2.50 6.26 10.57
N LEU A 117 -2.54 7.02 9.47
CA LEU A 117 -1.84 8.29 9.37
C LEU A 117 -2.46 9.36 10.27
N GLU A 118 -3.77 9.39 10.47
CA GLU A 118 -4.40 10.26 11.48
C GLU A 118 -3.88 10.02 12.90
N LYS A 119 -3.55 8.77 13.25
CA LYS A 119 -3.04 8.42 14.57
C LYS A 119 -1.55 8.75 14.75
N TYR A 120 -0.72 8.30 13.81
CA TYR A 120 0.74 8.34 13.97
C TYR A 120 1.42 9.50 13.22
N PHE A 121 0.66 10.18 12.37
CA PHE A 121 1.08 11.40 11.70
C PHE A 121 -0.02 12.48 11.80
N PRO A 122 -0.25 13.04 13.00
CA PRO A 122 -1.36 13.95 13.27
C PRO A 122 -1.28 15.24 12.47
N GLU A 123 -2.41 15.94 12.38
CA GLU A 123 -2.62 17.07 11.47
C GLU A 123 -1.66 18.25 11.72
N ASP A 124 -1.31 18.52 12.97
CA ASP A 124 -0.34 19.56 13.35
C ASP A 124 1.05 19.27 12.76
N VAL A 125 1.53 18.03 12.88
CA VAL A 125 2.83 17.62 12.34
C VAL A 125 2.79 17.56 10.81
N ARG A 126 1.66 17.11 10.23
CA ARG A 126 1.44 17.18 8.77
C ARG A 126 1.46 18.62 8.28
N SER A 127 0.76 19.52 8.95
CA SER A 127 0.67 20.93 8.60
C SER A 127 2.05 21.58 8.64
N MET A 128 2.88 21.26 9.64
CA MET A 128 4.25 21.76 9.71
C MET A 128 5.11 21.29 8.52
N LYS A 129 5.02 20.00 8.15
CA LYS A 129 5.71 19.46 6.96
C LYS A 129 5.18 20.05 5.65
N GLU A 130 3.88 20.29 5.57
CA GLU A 130 3.25 20.93 4.41
C GLU A 130 3.67 22.39 4.27
N VAL A 131 3.75 23.15 5.37
CA VAL A 131 4.30 24.51 5.36
C VAL A 131 5.75 24.50 4.87
N GLU A 132 6.60 23.60 5.40
CA GLU A 132 7.98 23.48 4.94
C GLU A 132 8.06 23.20 3.43
N PHE A 133 7.19 22.32 2.91
CA PHE A 133 7.11 22.02 1.49
C PHE A 133 6.63 23.21 0.65
N LEU A 134 5.59 23.92 1.11
CA LEU A 134 5.02 25.07 0.41
C LEU A 134 6.02 26.23 0.34
N GLU A 135 6.78 26.45 1.41
CA GLU A 135 7.81 27.48 1.49
C GLU A 135 9.12 27.09 0.80
N LEU A 136 9.31 25.80 0.47
CA LEU A 136 10.50 25.31 -0.21
C LEU A 136 10.72 26.06 -1.54
N LYS A 137 11.87 26.72 -1.62
CA LYS A 137 12.44 27.35 -2.81
C LYS A 137 13.87 26.86 -2.98
N GLN A 138 14.37 26.92 -4.21
CA GLN A 138 15.73 26.52 -4.53
C GLN A 138 16.76 27.32 -3.69
N GLY A 139 16.54 28.62 -3.50
CA GLY A 139 17.45 29.47 -2.73
C GLY A 139 18.88 29.37 -3.29
N ASP A 140 19.87 29.20 -2.42
CA ASP A 140 21.28 29.05 -2.82
C ASP A 140 21.66 27.60 -3.18
N ASN A 141 20.75 26.64 -3.00
CA ASN A 141 21.01 25.24 -3.31
C ASN A 141 21.18 24.99 -4.81
N THR A 142 21.94 23.96 -5.16
CA THR A 142 21.93 23.41 -6.52
C THR A 142 20.53 22.86 -6.85
N VAL A 143 20.23 22.71 -8.15
CA VAL A 143 18.96 22.10 -8.59
C VAL A 143 18.81 20.68 -8.02
N ALA A 144 19.90 19.93 -7.92
CA ALA A 144 19.91 18.57 -7.38
C ALA A 144 19.57 18.52 -5.88
N GLU A 145 20.17 19.41 -5.07
CA GLU A 145 19.86 19.51 -3.65
C GLU A 145 18.42 19.97 -3.40
N TYR A 146 17.94 20.94 -4.19
CA TYR A 146 16.54 21.35 -4.15
C TYR A 146 15.59 20.20 -4.51
N ALA A 147 15.91 19.42 -5.54
CA ALA A 147 15.12 18.26 -5.93
C ALA A 147 15.09 17.16 -4.86
N ALA A 148 16.23 16.85 -4.27
CA ALA A 148 16.30 15.90 -3.16
C ALA A 148 15.42 16.35 -1.98
N LYS A 149 15.47 17.63 -1.60
CA LYS A 149 14.63 18.17 -0.52
C LYS A 149 13.15 18.23 -0.91
N PHE A 150 12.84 18.47 -2.18
CA PHE A 150 11.48 18.44 -2.69
C PHE A 150 10.88 17.04 -2.58
N ASP A 151 11.61 16.02 -3.04
CA ASP A 151 11.20 14.61 -2.96
C ASP A 151 11.06 14.13 -1.51
N GLU A 152 11.94 14.61 -0.64
CA GLU A 152 11.87 14.35 0.80
C GLU A 152 10.58 14.92 1.40
N LEU A 153 10.20 16.16 1.08
CA LEU A 153 9.08 16.83 1.72
C LEU A 153 7.73 16.45 1.11
N VAL A 154 7.66 16.23 -0.21
CA VAL A 154 6.41 15.93 -0.90
C VAL A 154 5.77 14.62 -0.42
N ARG A 155 6.58 13.69 0.13
CA ARG A 155 6.07 12.42 0.68
C ARG A 155 5.09 12.63 1.84
N TYR A 156 5.21 13.72 2.58
CA TYR A 156 4.33 14.07 3.69
C TYR A 156 3.04 14.77 3.24
N CYS A 157 3.01 15.31 2.03
CA CYS A 157 1.89 16.09 1.49
C CYS A 157 0.92 15.17 0.73
N LEU A 158 0.04 14.48 1.46
CA LEU A 158 -0.86 13.45 0.89
C LEU A 158 -1.74 13.97 -0.27
N HIS A 159 -2.12 15.25 -0.26
CA HIS A 159 -2.90 15.90 -1.34
C HIS A 159 -2.16 15.98 -2.69
N TYR A 160 -0.83 15.87 -2.67
CA TYR A 160 0.00 15.83 -3.88
C TYR A 160 0.25 14.40 -4.38
N GLN A 161 -0.24 13.37 -3.68
CA GLN A 161 -0.10 11.98 -4.11
C GLN A 161 -1.19 11.60 -5.13
N GLY A 162 -0.83 10.76 -6.10
CA GLY A 162 -1.73 10.29 -7.16
C GLY A 162 -1.77 11.20 -8.39
N GLU A 163 -2.51 10.77 -9.42
CA GLU A 163 -2.50 11.38 -10.76
C GLU A 163 -2.87 12.87 -10.77
N ALA A 164 -3.87 13.27 -9.97
CA ALA A 164 -4.27 14.67 -9.82
C ALA A 164 -3.17 15.54 -9.16
N GLY A 165 -2.36 14.93 -8.28
CA GLY A 165 -1.28 15.60 -7.56
C GLY A 165 -0.01 15.78 -8.39
N GLU A 166 0.27 14.90 -9.35
CA GLU A 166 1.49 14.97 -10.18
C GLU A 166 1.62 16.30 -10.94
N ARG A 167 0.52 16.80 -11.51
CA ARG A 167 0.53 18.11 -12.18
C ARG A 167 0.83 19.24 -11.20
N ALA A 168 0.25 19.21 -10.01
CA ALA A 168 0.49 20.21 -8.97
C ALA A 168 1.94 20.17 -8.47
N LYS A 169 2.54 18.97 -8.35
CA LYS A 169 3.97 18.78 -8.03
C LYS A 169 4.87 19.46 -9.04
N CYS A 170 4.66 19.21 -10.33
CA CYS A 170 5.46 19.82 -11.40
C CYS A 170 5.40 21.36 -11.35
N ILE A 171 4.19 21.92 -11.20
CA ILE A 171 4.01 23.37 -11.11
C ILE A 171 4.71 23.92 -9.86
N LYS A 172 4.55 23.28 -8.69
CA LYS A 172 5.21 23.71 -7.46
C LYS A 172 6.73 23.62 -7.56
N PHE A 173 7.24 22.54 -8.15
CA PHE A 173 8.67 22.33 -8.34
C PHE A 173 9.28 23.47 -9.15
N VAL A 174 8.70 23.74 -10.32
CA VAL A 174 9.18 24.80 -11.20
C VAL A 174 9.03 26.16 -10.54
N ASN A 175 7.91 26.44 -9.85
CA ASN A 175 7.70 27.71 -9.16
C ASN A 175 8.73 28.00 -8.07
N GLY A 176 9.27 26.96 -7.41
CA GLY A 176 10.33 27.12 -6.42
C GLY A 176 11.74 27.29 -7.01
N LEU A 177 11.95 27.06 -8.32
CA LEU A 177 13.25 27.29 -8.95
C LEU A 177 13.63 28.77 -8.97
N ARG A 178 14.94 29.04 -8.98
CA ARG A 178 15.46 30.39 -9.17
C ARG A 178 15.15 30.93 -10.57
N PRO A 179 15.05 32.27 -10.73
CA PRO A 179 14.72 32.88 -12.01
C PRO A 179 15.67 32.51 -13.17
N ASP A 180 16.97 32.41 -12.91
CA ASP A 180 17.98 32.04 -13.91
C ASP A 180 17.75 30.64 -14.48
N VAL A 181 17.39 29.69 -13.61
CA VAL A 181 17.08 28.31 -14.02
C VAL A 181 15.76 28.25 -14.79
N LYS A 182 14.74 29.01 -14.37
CA LYS A 182 13.44 29.09 -15.07
C LYS A 182 13.58 29.59 -16.52
N ILE A 183 14.44 30.60 -16.72
CA ILE A 183 14.76 31.13 -18.05
C ILE A 183 15.38 30.04 -18.92
N PHE A 184 16.33 29.26 -18.37
CA PHE A 184 16.99 28.18 -19.11
C PHE A 184 16.02 27.09 -19.58
N ILE A 185 15.00 26.77 -18.80
CA ILE A 185 13.98 25.76 -19.15
C ILE A 185 12.76 26.34 -19.89
N ASN A 186 12.83 27.62 -20.31
CA ASN A 186 11.79 28.33 -21.04
C ASN A 186 10.41 28.31 -20.35
N TYR A 187 10.40 28.39 -19.02
CA TYR A 187 9.18 28.46 -18.22
C TYR A 187 8.98 29.91 -17.73
N GLN A 188 7.99 30.60 -18.31
CA GLN A 188 7.63 31.98 -17.98
C GLN A 188 6.56 32.06 -16.89
#